data_AF-A0A375IDR4-F1
#
_entry.id   AF-A0A375IDR4-F1
#
_cell.length_a   1.000
_cell.length_b   1.000
_cell.length_c   1.000
_cell.angle_alpha   90.00
_cell.angle_beta   90.00
_cell.angle_gamma   90.00
#
_symmetry.space_group_name_H-M   'P 1'
#
loop_
_entity.id
_entity.type
_entity.pdbx_description
1 polymer ?
#
loop_
_entity_poly.entity_id
_entity_poly.type
_entity_poly.pdbx_seq_one_letter_code
_entity_poly.pdbx_strand_id
1 'polypeptide(L)'
;MPPRSISVVIADDHPVIQLAVKATLSEIPTMQVAATCSSGKELFAALETLQPDLIVTDFSMERSQGNDDGLRLLHRLRQWRPETPIVVFTMLTNGGLLTRITEMGVDAIVGKHEAPGILRQICIDVLSGKGQRLSPGIAARLSSAGALPGGSASPLSPREIEVVRMFATGSTVTEIAGYLHRSLATVATQKRSAMRKLNVTSNADLVTYARDNGLT
;
A
#
# COMPACT_ATOMS: atom_id res chain seq x y z
N MET A 1 3.91 23.72 30.68
CA MET A 1 3.44 23.78 29.28
C MET A 1 2.43 22.67 29.09
N PRO A 2 1.28 22.90 28.43
CA PRO A 2 0.38 21.81 28.08
C PRO A 2 1.15 20.78 27.22
N PRO A 3 0.84 19.48 27.32
CA PRO A 3 1.49 18.48 26.48
C PRO A 3 1.31 18.85 25.00
N ARG A 4 2.38 18.71 24.21
CA ARG A 4 2.33 18.95 22.76
C ARG A 4 1.23 18.08 22.16
N SER A 5 0.28 18.71 21.47
CA SER A 5 -0.74 17.99 20.74
C SER A 5 -0.13 17.36 19.49
N ILE A 6 -0.43 16.08 19.26
CA ILE A 6 0.01 15.28 18.13
C ILE A 6 -0.97 15.52 16.98
N SER A 7 -0.50 16.12 15.90
CA SER A 7 -1.29 16.40 14.71
C SER A 7 -1.34 15.19 13.78
N VAL A 8 -2.54 14.77 13.39
CA VAL A 8 -2.77 13.63 12.50
C VAL A 8 -3.50 14.10 11.24
N VAL A 9 -3.06 13.64 10.07
CA VAL A 9 -3.82 13.77 8.81
C VAL A 9 -4.33 12.39 8.41
N ILE A 10 -5.60 12.32 8.03
CA ILE A 10 -6.27 11.10 7.56
C ILE A 10 -6.53 11.24 6.06
N ALA A 11 -6.20 10.22 5.27
CA ALA A 11 -6.54 10.15 3.86
C ALA A 11 -7.29 8.85 3.54
N ASP A 12 -8.54 8.95 3.09
CA ASP A 12 -9.40 7.83 2.72
C ASP A 12 -10.56 8.36 1.87
N ASP A 13 -10.92 7.73 0.76
CA ASP A 13 -12.02 8.19 -0.10
C ASP A 13 -13.43 7.79 0.43
N HIS A 14 -13.50 7.04 1.53
CA HIS A 14 -14.75 6.62 2.17
C HIS A 14 -15.06 7.50 3.40
N PRO A 15 -16.09 8.37 3.35
CA PRO A 15 -16.42 9.28 4.47
C PRO A 15 -16.71 8.55 5.80
N VAL A 16 -17.31 7.37 5.73
CA VAL A 16 -17.59 6.54 6.92
C VAL A 16 -16.30 6.07 7.58
N ILE A 17 -15.27 5.75 6.78
CA ILE A 17 -13.96 5.34 7.30
C ILE A 17 -13.25 6.53 7.93
N GLN A 18 -13.24 7.70 7.28
CA GLN A 18 -12.69 8.92 7.87
C GLN A 18 -13.31 9.22 9.25
N LEU A 19 -14.64 9.10 9.36
CA LEU A 19 -15.36 9.31 10.62
C LEU A 19 -14.96 8.28 11.69
N ALA A 20 -14.87 7.00 11.32
CA ALA A 20 -14.48 5.93 12.23
C ALA A 20 -13.03 6.09 12.73
N VAL A 21 -12.09 6.41 11.84
CA VAL A 21 -10.69 6.67 12.19
C VAL A 21 -10.61 7.90 13.10
N LYS A 22 -11.30 8.99 12.75
CA LYS A 22 -11.32 10.20 13.58
C LYS A 22 -11.84 9.91 14.99
N ALA A 23 -12.98 9.22 15.10
CA ALA A 23 -13.54 8.83 16.40
C ALA A 23 -12.55 7.97 17.21
N THR A 24 -11.92 6.99 16.57
CA THR A 24 -10.93 6.11 17.20
C THR A 24 -9.71 6.86 17.73
N LEU A 25 -9.20 7.84 16.96
CA LEU A 25 -8.04 8.64 17.36
C LEU A 25 -8.40 9.70 18.40
N SER A 26 -9.62 10.20 18.43
CA SER A 26 -10.10 11.15 19.45
C SER A 26 -10.14 10.55 20.87
N GLU A 27 -10.12 9.22 21.00
CA GLU A 27 -9.97 8.55 22.29
C GLU A 27 -8.56 8.73 22.90
N ILE A 28 -7.58 9.22 22.11
CA ILE A 28 -6.23 9.55 22.57
C ILE A 28 -6.20 11.05 22.87
N PRO A 29 -6.17 11.48 24.15
CA PRO A 29 -6.36 12.90 24.51
C PRO A 29 -5.34 13.87 23.91
N THR A 30 -4.15 13.39 23.56
CA THR A 30 -3.08 14.21 22.98
C THR A 30 -3.16 14.30 21.46
N MET A 31 -3.95 13.48 20.79
CA MET A 31 -4.07 13.47 19.32
C MET A 31 -5.19 14.38 18.82
N GLN A 32 -4.91 15.09 17.74
CA GLN A 32 -5.86 15.95 17.05
C GLN A 32 -5.79 15.67 15.56
N VAL A 33 -6.95 15.40 14.95
CA VAL A 33 -7.06 15.24 13.49
C VAL A 33 -7.08 16.65 12.87
N ALA A 34 -5.98 17.03 12.22
CA ALA A 34 -5.81 18.34 11.62
C ALA A 34 -6.47 18.47 10.24
N ALA A 35 -6.54 17.38 9.48
CA ALA A 35 -7.26 17.32 8.22
C ALA A 35 -7.75 15.90 7.90
N THR A 36 -8.82 15.84 7.12
CA THR A 36 -9.23 14.62 6.40
C THR A 36 -9.21 14.90 4.91
N CYS A 37 -8.71 13.95 4.14
CA CYS A 37 -8.48 14.06 2.71
C CYS A 37 -9.16 12.88 2.02
N SER A 38 -9.80 13.13 0.89
CA SER A 38 -10.53 12.09 0.14
C SER A 38 -9.75 11.61 -1.10
N SER A 39 -8.53 12.10 -1.29
CA SER A 39 -7.63 11.70 -2.38
C SER A 39 -6.18 12.00 -2.04
N GLY A 40 -5.24 11.36 -2.75
CA GLY A 40 -3.81 11.69 -2.65
C GLY A 40 -3.51 13.14 -3.01
N LYS A 41 -4.25 13.73 -3.97
CA LYS A 41 -4.11 15.16 -4.32
C LYS A 41 -4.48 16.07 -3.16
N GLU A 42 -5.60 15.80 -2.48
CA GLU A 42 -6.00 16.55 -1.28
C GLU A 42 -5.01 16.35 -0.13
N LEU A 43 -4.50 15.13 0.06
CA LEU A 43 -3.48 14.84 1.05
C LEU A 43 -2.23 15.69 0.80
N PHE A 44 -1.72 15.71 -0.43
CA PHE A 44 -0.54 16.50 -0.76
C PHE A 44 -0.77 18.00 -0.62
N ALA A 45 -1.93 18.53 -1.03
CA ALA A 45 -2.29 19.93 -0.81
C ALA A 45 -2.35 20.28 0.69
N ALA A 46 -2.87 19.38 1.54
CA ALA A 46 -2.86 19.56 2.98
C ALA A 46 -1.42 19.57 3.53
N LEU A 47 -0.56 18.68 3.05
CA LEU A 47 0.84 18.58 3.49
C LEU A 47 1.72 19.78 3.06
N GLU A 48 1.29 20.61 2.10
CA GLU A 48 1.99 21.87 1.79
C GLU A 48 1.93 22.87 2.95
N THR A 49 0.83 22.85 3.70
CA THR A 49 0.57 23.82 4.78
C THR A 49 0.65 23.18 6.17
N LEU A 50 0.41 21.87 6.27
CA LEU A 50 0.42 21.12 7.52
C LEU A 50 1.71 20.31 7.67
N GLN A 51 2.20 20.21 8.90
CA GLN A 51 3.30 19.34 9.31
C GLN A 51 2.78 18.33 10.33
N PRO A 52 2.05 17.29 9.90
CA PRO A 52 1.51 16.32 10.83
C PRO A 52 2.62 15.47 11.46
N ASP A 53 2.39 15.08 12.70
CA ASP A 53 3.22 14.12 13.42
C ASP A 53 2.88 12.67 13.03
N LEU A 54 1.75 12.43 12.34
CA LEU A 54 1.33 11.12 11.86
C LEU A 54 0.43 11.24 10.62
N ILE A 55 0.63 10.36 9.64
CA ILE A 55 -0.26 10.21 8.49
C ILE A 55 -0.93 8.84 8.59
N VAL A 56 -2.27 8.80 8.55
CA VAL A 56 -3.06 7.58 8.38
C VAL A 56 -3.67 7.64 6.98
N THR A 57 -3.24 6.76 6.08
CA THR A 57 -3.69 6.77 4.68
C THR A 57 -4.23 5.43 4.26
N ASP A 58 -5.29 5.43 3.47
CA ASP A 58 -5.64 4.27 2.66
C ASP A 58 -4.59 4.07 1.57
N PHE A 59 -4.48 2.83 1.12
CA PHE A 59 -3.69 2.43 -0.04
C PHE A 59 -4.46 2.60 -1.36
N SER A 60 -5.80 2.62 -1.32
CA SER A 60 -6.62 2.67 -2.54
C SER A 60 -7.78 3.66 -2.38
N MET A 61 -7.57 4.90 -2.81
CA MET A 61 -8.53 6.01 -2.74
C MET A 61 -9.21 6.32 -4.08
N GLU A 62 -9.04 5.49 -5.11
CA GLU A 62 -9.50 5.77 -6.47
C GLU A 62 -11.02 5.62 -6.69
N ARG A 63 -11.70 6.77 -6.87
CA ARG A 63 -12.90 6.86 -7.75
C ARG A 63 -12.85 7.95 -8.82
N SER A 64 -11.88 8.88 -8.80
CA SER A 64 -11.79 9.94 -9.81
C SER A 64 -10.35 10.37 -10.10
N GLN A 65 -9.85 9.93 -11.27
CA GLN A 65 -8.78 10.52 -12.09
C GLN A 65 -7.61 11.18 -11.32
N GLY A 66 -6.53 10.43 -11.09
CA GLY A 66 -5.23 10.96 -10.64
C GLY A 66 -4.22 9.84 -10.36
N ASN A 67 -2.91 10.12 -10.51
CA ASN A 67 -1.83 9.13 -10.37
C ASN A 67 -1.25 9.01 -8.93
N ASP A 68 -1.87 9.64 -7.94
CA ASP A 68 -1.38 9.75 -6.56
C ASP A 68 -2.06 8.74 -5.62
N ASP A 69 -1.97 7.45 -5.95
CA ASP A 69 -2.55 6.36 -5.14
C ASP A 69 -1.59 5.16 -5.01
N GLY A 70 -1.91 4.20 -4.15
CA GLY A 70 -1.17 2.96 -3.99
C GLY A 70 0.32 3.14 -3.70
N LEU A 71 1.17 2.37 -4.41
CA LEU A 71 2.62 2.46 -4.23
C LEU A 71 3.16 3.83 -4.64
N ARG A 72 2.58 4.51 -5.63
CA ARG A 72 3.05 5.83 -6.07
C ARG A 72 2.86 6.87 -4.97
N LEU A 73 1.69 6.84 -4.31
CA LEU A 73 1.39 7.68 -3.16
C LEU A 73 2.43 7.49 -2.05
N LEU A 74 2.65 6.24 -1.63
CA LEU A 74 3.59 5.92 -0.54
C LEU A 74 5.02 6.37 -0.87
N HIS A 75 5.46 6.18 -2.11
CA HIS A 75 6.78 6.58 -2.56
C HIS A 75 6.95 8.10 -2.44
N ARG A 76 5.98 8.86 -2.95
CA ARG A 76 6.00 10.31 -2.93
C ARG A 76 5.86 10.88 -1.51
N LEU A 77 5.04 10.26 -0.66
CA LEU A 77 4.96 10.61 0.77
C LEU A 77 6.30 10.44 1.47
N ARG A 78 6.97 9.29 1.28
CA ARG A 78 8.27 9.04 1.92
C ARG A 78 9.37 9.95 1.39
N GLN A 79 9.32 10.36 0.12
CA GLN A 79 10.23 11.38 -0.44
C GLN A 79 10.00 12.78 0.15
N TRP A 80 8.73 13.17 0.32
CA TRP A 80 8.40 14.53 0.76
C TRP A 80 8.44 14.69 2.29
N ARG A 81 8.14 13.63 3.02
CA ARG A 81 8.06 13.59 4.49
C ARG A 81 8.80 12.34 5.01
N PRO A 82 10.13 12.28 4.90
CA PRO A 82 10.91 11.09 5.25
C PRO A 82 10.73 10.66 6.71
N GLU A 83 10.67 11.64 7.62
CA GLU A 83 10.59 11.44 9.07
C GLU A 83 9.15 11.31 9.60
N THR A 84 8.12 11.66 8.82
CA THR A 84 6.74 11.57 9.29
C THR A 84 6.31 10.10 9.27
N PRO A 85 5.83 9.55 10.39
CA PRO A 85 5.33 8.19 10.41
C PRO A 85 4.08 8.01 9.55
N ILE A 86 4.05 6.91 8.79
CA ILE A 86 2.97 6.56 7.86
C ILE A 86 2.32 5.25 8.30
N VAL A 87 1.03 5.30 8.62
CA VAL A 87 0.19 4.14 8.90
C VAL A 87 -0.72 3.91 7.70
N VAL A 88 -0.55 2.76 7.04
CA VAL A 88 -1.42 2.34 5.94
C VAL A 88 -2.62 1.60 6.51
N PHE A 89 -3.83 2.12 6.30
CA PHE A 89 -5.08 1.53 6.76
C PHE A 89 -5.88 0.98 5.57
N THR A 90 -5.83 -0.33 5.32
CA THR A 90 -6.20 -0.90 4.02
C THR A 90 -7.07 -2.16 4.10
N MET A 91 -7.83 -2.43 3.05
CA MET A 91 -8.54 -3.70 2.84
C MET A 91 -7.70 -4.76 2.12
N LEU A 92 -6.46 -4.45 1.72
CA LEU A 92 -5.61 -5.37 0.98
C LEU A 92 -5.40 -6.70 1.70
N THR A 93 -5.56 -7.78 0.93
CA THR A 93 -5.35 -9.15 1.39
C THR A 93 -4.16 -9.83 0.70
N ASN A 94 -3.65 -9.21 -0.38
CA ASN A 94 -2.54 -9.74 -1.18
C ASN A 94 -1.20 -9.61 -0.42
N GLY A 95 -0.67 -10.73 0.04
CA GLY A 95 0.62 -10.82 0.74
C GLY A 95 1.80 -10.20 -0.02
N GLY A 96 1.94 -10.42 -1.32
CA GLY A 96 3.03 -9.83 -2.11
C GLY A 96 2.96 -8.30 -2.18
N LEU A 97 1.77 -7.73 -2.32
CA LEU A 97 1.58 -6.28 -2.27
C LEU A 97 1.82 -5.73 -0.86
N LEU A 98 1.35 -6.44 0.18
CA LEU A 98 1.64 -6.10 1.58
C LEU A 98 3.15 -6.12 1.85
N THR A 99 3.90 -7.09 1.33
CA THR A 99 5.37 -7.14 1.43
C THR A 99 6.00 -5.90 0.80
N ARG A 100 5.54 -5.49 -0.39
CA ARG A 100 6.03 -4.28 -1.05
C ARG A 100 5.76 -3.03 -0.22
N ILE A 101 4.56 -2.88 0.32
CA ILE A 101 4.21 -1.75 1.19
C ILE A 101 5.15 -1.71 2.41
N THR A 102 5.42 -2.85 3.03
CA THR A 102 6.38 -2.99 4.13
C THR A 102 7.79 -2.55 3.73
N GLU A 103 8.27 -2.97 2.55
CA GLU A 103 9.59 -2.63 2.00
C GLU A 103 9.75 -1.14 1.65
N MET A 104 8.65 -0.42 1.41
CA MET A 104 8.67 1.03 1.21
C MET A 104 8.90 1.82 2.50
N GLY A 105 9.07 1.11 3.62
CA GLY A 105 9.42 1.69 4.90
C GLY A 105 8.24 2.35 5.59
N VAL A 106 6.99 2.00 5.30
CA VAL A 106 5.84 2.46 6.10
C VAL A 106 5.98 1.99 7.55
N ASP A 107 5.54 2.82 8.48
CA ASP A 107 5.71 2.56 9.92
C ASP A 107 4.67 1.58 10.44
N ALA A 108 3.49 1.51 9.80
CA ALA A 108 2.59 0.41 10.05
C ALA A 108 1.65 0.07 8.88
N ILE A 109 1.13 -1.15 8.93
CA ILE A 109 0.02 -1.60 8.08
C ILE A 109 -1.07 -2.21 8.95
N VAL A 110 -2.29 -1.68 8.80
CA VAL A 110 -3.47 -2.07 9.57
C VAL A 110 -4.59 -2.45 8.62
N GLY A 111 -5.21 -3.60 8.85
CA GLY A 111 -6.39 -4.01 8.10
C GLY A 111 -7.64 -3.21 8.51
N LYS A 112 -8.45 -2.72 7.56
CA LYS A 112 -9.76 -2.08 7.87
C LYS A 112 -10.80 -3.03 8.47
N HIS A 113 -10.54 -4.34 8.43
CA HIS A 113 -11.36 -5.38 9.06
C HIS A 113 -10.99 -5.64 10.54
N GLU A 114 -9.92 -5.02 11.03
CA GLU A 114 -9.50 -5.14 12.42
C GLU A 114 -10.43 -4.37 13.34
N ALA A 115 -10.46 -4.75 14.63
CA ALA A 115 -11.15 -3.96 15.63
C ALA A 115 -10.53 -2.54 15.71
N PRO A 116 -11.34 -1.47 15.87
CA PRO A 116 -10.82 -0.10 15.91
C PRO A 116 -9.71 0.13 16.94
N GLY A 117 -9.76 -0.56 18.09
CA GLY A 117 -8.72 -0.50 19.12
C GLY A 117 -7.33 -0.94 18.66
N ILE A 118 -7.22 -1.76 17.61
CA ILE A 118 -5.94 -2.17 17.01
C ILE A 118 -5.28 -1.00 16.29
N LEU A 119 -6.04 -0.23 15.50
CA LEU A 119 -5.53 0.98 14.85
C LEU A 119 -5.01 1.97 15.90
N ARG A 120 -5.81 2.21 16.95
CA ARG A 120 -5.45 3.09 18.07
C ARG A 120 -4.11 2.67 18.70
N GLN A 121 -3.98 1.39 19.06
CA GLN A 121 -2.76 0.88 19.70
C GLN A 121 -1.54 0.97 18.78
N ILE A 122 -1.71 0.70 17.49
CA ILE A 122 -0.62 0.79 16.50
C ILE A 122 -0.16 2.23 16.31
N CYS A 123 -1.07 3.21 16.23
CA CYS A 123 -0.69 4.62 16.15
C CYS A 123 0.13 5.06 17.37
N ILE A 124 -0.24 4.62 18.59
CA ILE A 124 0.53 4.88 19.81
C ILE A 124 1.93 4.26 19.74
N ASP A 125 2.02 2.99 19.32
CA ASP A 125 3.29 2.27 19.22
C ASP A 125 4.25 2.92 18.21
N VAL A 126 3.74 3.32 17.05
CA VAL A 126 4.49 4.01 15.99
C VAL A 126 5.05 5.34 16.51
N LEU A 127 4.22 6.17 17.12
CA LEU A 127 4.65 7.46 17.68
C LEU A 127 5.61 7.33 18.87
N SER A 128 5.60 6.17 19.54
CA SER A 128 6.54 5.85 20.62
C SER A 128 7.88 5.31 20.11
N GLY A 129 8.09 5.23 18.79
CA GLY A 129 9.33 4.75 18.19
C GLY A 129 9.56 3.24 18.33
N LYS A 130 8.50 2.43 18.51
CA LYS A 130 8.62 0.96 18.67
C LYS A 130 8.93 0.22 17.36
N GLY A 131 9.33 0.93 16.31
CA GLY A 131 9.60 0.39 14.98
C GLY A 131 8.33 -0.01 14.24
N GLN A 132 8.50 -0.73 13.13
CA GLN A 132 7.42 -1.09 12.21
C GLN A 132 6.38 -2.01 12.88
N ARG A 133 5.09 -1.71 12.70
CA ARG A 133 3.96 -2.47 13.28
C ARG A 133 3.03 -3.03 12.21
N LEU A 134 2.53 -4.24 12.44
CA LEU A 134 1.55 -4.88 11.57
C LEU A 134 0.36 -5.31 12.42
N SER A 135 -0.86 -5.11 11.94
CA SER A 135 -2.03 -5.65 12.61
C SER A 135 -2.04 -7.19 12.54
N PRO A 136 -2.71 -7.89 13.47
CA PRO A 136 -2.68 -9.36 13.52
C PRO A 136 -3.06 -10.03 12.20
N GLY A 137 -4.12 -9.56 11.53
CA GLY A 137 -4.57 -10.08 10.24
C GLY A 137 -3.56 -9.83 9.11
N ILE A 138 -2.86 -8.70 9.13
CA ILE A 138 -1.81 -8.40 8.14
C ILE A 138 -0.58 -9.28 8.38
N ALA A 139 -0.14 -9.41 9.64
CA ALA A 139 1.00 -10.26 10.01
C ALA A 139 0.75 -11.74 9.65
N ALA A 140 -0.47 -12.24 9.87
CA ALA A 140 -0.86 -13.60 9.50
C ALA A 140 -0.80 -13.82 7.98
N ARG A 141 -1.26 -12.85 7.17
CA ARG A 141 -1.22 -12.91 5.71
C ARG A 141 0.20 -12.88 5.15
N LEU A 142 1.08 -12.07 5.74
CA LEU A 142 2.49 -12.03 5.35
C LEU A 142 3.20 -13.35 5.69
N SER A 143 2.89 -13.91 6.86
CA SER A 143 3.44 -15.21 7.28
C SER A 143 3.00 -16.35 6.37
N SER A 144 1.72 -16.40 5.97
CA SER A 144 1.20 -17.42 5.07
C SER A 144 1.67 -17.26 3.61
N ALA A 145 1.99 -16.02 3.20
CA ALA A 145 2.61 -15.74 1.91
C ALA A 145 4.12 -16.06 1.86
N GLY A 146 4.72 -16.52 2.97
CA GLY A 146 6.15 -16.85 3.05
C GLY A 146 7.07 -15.65 3.28
N ALA A 147 6.53 -14.49 3.67
CA ALA A 147 7.28 -13.25 3.89
C ALA A 147 7.43 -12.96 5.39
N LEU A 148 8.37 -13.65 6.04
CA LEU A 148 9.05 -13.11 7.21
C LEU A 148 10.21 -12.20 6.76
N PRO A 149 10.68 -11.25 7.59
CA PRO A 149 11.83 -10.41 7.27
C PRO A 149 13.05 -11.32 7.06
N GLY A 150 13.50 -11.43 5.81
CA GLY A 150 14.58 -12.34 5.39
C GLY A 150 14.18 -13.37 4.31
N GLY A 151 12.88 -13.55 4.05
CA GLY A 151 12.39 -14.34 2.92
C GLY A 151 12.22 -13.47 1.69
N SER A 152 13.25 -13.40 0.83
CA SER A 152 13.19 -12.64 -0.42
C SER A 152 11.98 -13.07 -1.25
N ALA A 153 11.01 -12.17 -1.43
CA ALA A 153 10.10 -12.23 -2.56
C ALA A 153 10.99 -12.28 -3.80
N SER A 154 11.17 -13.47 -4.40
CA SER A 154 12.11 -13.63 -5.50
C SER A 154 11.70 -12.65 -6.60
N PRO A 155 12.58 -11.72 -7.00
CA PRO A 155 12.23 -10.73 -7.99
C PRO A 155 11.77 -11.43 -9.26
N LEU A 156 10.90 -10.76 -10.02
CA LEU A 156 10.57 -11.23 -11.35
C LEU A 156 11.86 -11.34 -12.15
N SER A 157 12.04 -12.48 -12.81
CA SER A 157 13.09 -12.64 -13.79
C SER A 157 12.86 -11.69 -14.96
N PRO A 158 13.91 -11.31 -15.72
CA PRO A 158 13.77 -10.46 -16.89
C PRO A 158 12.70 -10.96 -17.88
N ARG A 159 12.59 -12.29 -18.03
CA ARG A 159 11.59 -12.94 -18.90
C ARG A 159 10.17 -12.81 -18.37
N GLU A 160 9.98 -12.88 -17.05
CA GLU A 160 8.68 -12.65 -16.43
C GLU A 160 8.26 -11.18 -16.55
N ILE A 161 9.20 -10.24 -16.33
CA ILE A 161 8.95 -8.80 -16.51
C ILE A 161 8.51 -8.49 -17.94
N GLU A 162 9.20 -9.04 -18.94
CA GLU A 162 8.88 -8.90 -20.35
C GLU A 162 7.46 -9.36 -20.68
N VAL A 163 7.05 -10.53 -20.18
CA VAL A 163 5.70 -11.07 -20.36
C VAL A 163 4.65 -10.22 -19.66
N VAL A 164 4.91 -9.77 -18.42
CA VAL A 164 3.99 -8.92 -17.66
C VAL A 164 3.79 -7.58 -18.34
N ARG A 165 4.86 -6.94 -18.84
CA ARG A 165 4.82 -5.68 -19.58
C ARG A 165 3.93 -5.79 -20.82
N MET A 166 4.22 -6.75 -21.70
CA MET A 166 3.44 -6.91 -22.93
C MET A 166 1.97 -7.26 -22.65
N PHE A 167 1.72 -8.09 -21.63
CA PHE A 167 0.36 -8.42 -21.22
C PHE A 167 -0.39 -7.18 -20.70
N ALA A 168 0.29 -6.34 -19.91
CA ALA A 168 -0.29 -5.12 -19.35
C ALA A 168 -0.55 -4.03 -20.41
N THR A 169 0.20 -4.02 -21.51
CA THR A 169 -0.05 -3.14 -22.67
C THR A 169 -1.12 -3.68 -23.62
N GLY A 170 -1.79 -4.80 -23.27
CA GLY A 170 -2.95 -5.32 -24.00
C GLY A 170 -2.67 -6.51 -24.92
N SER A 171 -1.43 -7.02 -24.98
CA SER A 171 -1.13 -8.21 -25.79
C SER A 171 -1.67 -9.49 -25.16
N THR A 172 -2.26 -10.34 -25.98
CA THR A 172 -2.66 -11.70 -25.60
C THR A 172 -1.45 -12.61 -25.42
N VAL A 173 -1.62 -13.71 -24.66
CA VAL A 173 -0.54 -14.70 -24.46
C VAL A 173 -0.05 -15.29 -25.80
N THR A 174 -0.94 -15.39 -26.79
CA THR A 174 -0.62 -15.86 -28.15
C THR A 174 0.25 -14.86 -28.92
N GLU A 175 -0.09 -13.57 -28.87
CA GLU A 175 0.71 -12.51 -29.52
C GLU A 175 2.09 -12.39 -28.88
N ILE A 176 2.17 -12.47 -27.54
CA ILE A 176 3.43 -12.46 -26.79
C ILE A 176 4.30 -13.65 -27.19
N ALA A 177 3.72 -14.84 -27.33
CA ALA A 177 4.44 -16.04 -27.76
C ALA A 177 5.03 -15.88 -29.17
N GLY A 178 4.25 -15.32 -30.10
CA GLY A 178 4.70 -15.00 -31.45
C GLY A 178 5.85 -13.99 -31.46
N TYR A 179 5.69 -12.88 -30.72
CA TYR A 179 6.68 -11.81 -30.66
C TYR A 179 8.00 -12.23 -30.01
N LEU A 180 7.93 -13.03 -28.94
CA LEU A 180 9.12 -13.49 -28.22
C LEU A 180 9.75 -14.76 -28.81
N HIS A 181 9.19 -15.30 -29.90
CA HIS A 181 9.58 -16.58 -30.49
C HIS A 181 9.62 -17.73 -29.45
N ARG A 182 8.62 -17.78 -28.56
CA ARG A 182 8.47 -18.79 -27.50
C ARG A 182 7.19 -19.56 -27.67
N SER A 183 7.11 -20.76 -27.09
CA SER A 183 5.86 -21.53 -27.09
C SER A 183 4.79 -20.82 -26.24
N LEU A 184 3.52 -21.01 -26.60
CA LEU A 184 2.38 -20.52 -25.81
C LEU A 184 2.44 -21.03 -24.36
N ALA A 185 2.82 -22.31 -24.17
CA ALA A 185 2.98 -22.93 -22.86
C ALA A 185 4.06 -22.25 -22.01
N THR A 186 5.18 -21.84 -22.64
CA THR A 186 6.26 -21.12 -21.96
C THR A 186 5.78 -19.76 -21.46
N VAL A 187 5.11 -18.97 -22.32
CA VAL A 187 4.59 -17.64 -21.95
C VAL A 187 3.51 -17.75 -20.89
N ALA A 188 2.59 -18.71 -21.01
CA ALA A 188 1.56 -18.96 -20.00
C ALA A 188 2.17 -19.34 -18.64
N THR A 189 3.22 -20.15 -18.64
CA THR A 189 3.95 -20.54 -17.41
C THR A 189 4.68 -19.35 -16.81
N GLN A 190 5.35 -18.53 -17.62
CA GLN A 190 6.02 -17.30 -17.17
C GLN A 190 5.03 -16.31 -16.58
N LYS A 191 3.89 -16.07 -17.24
CA LYS A 191 2.81 -15.24 -16.70
C LYS A 191 2.31 -15.80 -15.36
N ARG A 192 2.02 -17.10 -15.26
CA ARG A 192 1.54 -17.72 -14.02
C ARG A 192 2.57 -17.68 -12.89
N SER A 193 3.85 -17.88 -13.20
CA SER A 193 4.95 -17.73 -12.25
C SER A 193 5.08 -16.29 -11.77
N ALA A 194 4.98 -15.32 -12.69
CA ALA A 194 4.95 -13.90 -12.34
C ALA A 194 3.75 -13.58 -11.42
N MET A 195 2.56 -14.04 -11.78
CA MET A 195 1.36 -13.88 -10.95
C MET A 195 1.55 -14.46 -9.55
N ARG A 196 2.15 -15.66 -9.42
CA ARG A 196 2.48 -16.27 -8.13
C ARG A 196 3.49 -15.45 -7.33
N LYS A 197 4.59 -15.00 -7.97
CA LYS A 197 5.65 -14.19 -7.31
C LYS A 197 5.14 -12.82 -6.87
N LEU A 198 4.25 -12.23 -7.65
CA LEU A 198 3.56 -10.97 -7.34
C LEU A 198 2.35 -11.18 -6.43
N ASN A 199 2.02 -12.44 -6.14
CA ASN A 199 0.85 -12.87 -5.38
C ASN A 199 -0.49 -12.29 -5.90
N VAL A 200 -0.58 -12.04 -7.21
CA VAL A 200 -1.82 -11.60 -7.89
C VAL A 200 -2.57 -12.82 -8.43
N THR A 201 -3.89 -12.81 -8.33
CA THR A 201 -4.74 -13.96 -8.69
C THR A 201 -5.55 -13.73 -9.95
N SER A 202 -5.75 -12.48 -10.38
CA SER A 202 -6.47 -12.14 -11.61
C SER A 202 -5.60 -11.42 -12.64
N ASN A 203 -6.05 -11.49 -13.91
CA ASN A 203 -5.42 -10.72 -14.99
C ASN A 203 -5.53 -9.21 -14.76
N ALA A 204 -6.65 -8.75 -14.19
CA ALA A 204 -6.85 -7.34 -13.88
C ALA A 204 -5.84 -6.87 -12.84
N ASP A 205 -5.62 -7.64 -11.77
CA ASP A 205 -4.62 -7.33 -10.74
C ASP A 205 -3.20 -7.29 -11.31
N LEU A 206 -2.89 -8.18 -12.27
CA LEU A 206 -1.60 -8.18 -12.94
C LEU A 206 -1.38 -6.91 -13.79
N VAL A 207 -2.44 -6.44 -14.48
CA VAL A 207 -2.41 -5.19 -15.26
C VAL A 207 -2.27 -3.98 -14.35
N THR A 208 -3.06 -3.92 -13.27
CA THR A 208 -2.97 -2.85 -12.27
C THR A 208 -1.57 -2.82 -11.64
N TYR A 209 -1.05 -3.97 -11.23
CA TYR A 209 0.32 -4.08 -10.71
C TYR A 209 1.35 -3.52 -11.69
N ALA A 210 1.25 -3.88 -12.98
CA ALA A 210 2.19 -3.41 -13.99
C ALA A 210 2.13 -1.88 -14.16
N ARG A 211 0.93 -1.29 -14.18
CA ARG A 211 0.72 0.16 -14.25
C ARG A 211 1.34 0.89 -13.05
N ASP A 212 1.11 0.37 -11.85
CA ASP A 212 1.57 0.97 -10.60
C ASP A 212 3.11 0.95 -10.49
N ASN A 213 3.73 -0.05 -11.11
CA ASN A 213 5.18 -0.27 -11.05
C ASN A 213 5.93 0.20 -12.31
N GLY A 214 5.29 0.96 -13.22
CA GLY A 214 5.94 1.49 -14.43
C GLY A 214 6.38 0.42 -15.43
N LEU A 215 5.69 -0.72 -15.41
CA LEU A 215 5.89 -1.84 -16.34
C LEU A 215 4.99 -1.72 -17.58
N THR A 216 4.32 -0.59 -17.79
CA THR A 216 3.56 -0.22 -18.99
C THR A 216 4.15 1.03 -19.60
#